data_AF-A0A838VBZ8-F1
#
_entry.id   AF-A0A838VBZ8-F1
#
_cell.length_a   1.000
_cell.length_b   1.000
_cell.length_c   1.000
_cell.angle_alpha   90.00
_cell.angle_beta   90.00
_cell.angle_gamma   90.00
#
_symmetry.space_group_name_H-M   'P 1'
#
loop_
_entity.id
_entity.type
_entity.pdbx_description
1 polymer ?
#
loop_
_entity_poly.entity_id
_entity_poly.type
_entity_poly.pdbx_seq_one_letter_code
_entity_poly.pdbx_strand_id
1 'polypeptide(L)'
;MPLGWTELPKGVGIEPSEWESFARLISSERLHQARHTYASFMIAAGVNAKALSVFMGHSSIKVTFDLYGHLMPGTEAEAASLLDDFLEGSE
;
A
#
# COMPACT_ATOMS: atom_id res chain seq x y z
N MET A 1 1.89 36.52 -15.30
CA MET A 1 2.76 35.94 -16.34
C MET A 1 3.51 34.77 -15.73
N PRO A 2 3.42 33.53 -16.26
CA PRO A 2 4.18 32.43 -15.70
C PRO A 2 5.65 32.59 -16.11
N LEU A 3 6.56 32.45 -15.16
CA LEU A 3 8.00 32.42 -15.40
C LEU A 3 8.34 31.17 -16.23
N GLY A 4 8.97 31.37 -17.39
CA GLY A 4 9.33 30.31 -18.33
C GLY A 4 10.48 29.45 -17.81
N TRP A 5 10.34 28.14 -17.97
CA TRP A 5 11.28 27.08 -17.59
C TRP A 5 12.57 27.04 -18.46
N THR A 6 12.98 28.16 -19.05
CA THR A 6 13.92 28.18 -20.18
C THR A 6 15.41 28.11 -19.83
N GLU A 7 15.78 27.97 -18.55
CA GLU A 7 17.20 27.80 -18.18
C GLU A 7 17.38 26.58 -17.25
N LEU A 8 17.22 25.39 -17.84
CA LEU A 8 17.68 24.13 -17.24
C LEU A 8 19.22 24.07 -17.23
N PRO A 9 19.85 23.43 -16.23
CA PRO A 9 21.30 23.27 -16.18
C PRO A 9 21.80 22.54 -17.43
N LYS A 10 22.65 23.20 -18.21
CA LYS A 10 23.29 22.63 -19.40
C LYS A 10 24.13 21.41 -19.00
N GLY A 11 23.73 20.21 -19.41
CA GLY A 11 24.51 18.99 -19.23
C GLY A 11 23.73 17.72 -18.90
N VAL A 12 22.44 17.83 -18.56
CA VAL A 12 21.55 16.68 -18.38
C VAL A 12 20.60 16.68 -19.57
N GLY A 13 20.88 15.84 -20.57
CA GLY A 13 20.11 15.74 -21.82
C GLY A 13 18.76 15.07 -21.58
N ILE A 14 17.87 15.76 -20.89
CA ILE A 14 16.53 15.28 -20.60
C ILE A 14 15.51 16.11 -21.39
N GLU A 15 14.73 15.42 -22.19
CA GLU A 15 13.68 15.99 -23.02
C GLU A 15 12.45 16.41 -22.19
N PRO A 16 11.73 17.49 -22.55
CA PRO A 16 10.55 17.95 -21.80
C PRO A 16 9.50 16.86 -21.53
N SER A 17 9.32 15.92 -22.46
CA SER A 17 8.39 14.80 -22.33
C SER A 17 8.77 13.80 -21.23
N GLU A 18 10.06 13.69 -20.91
CA GLU A 18 10.55 12.85 -19.82
C GLU A 18 10.18 13.48 -18.46
N TRP A 19 10.21 14.81 -18.35
CA TRP A 19 9.73 15.54 -17.17
C TRP A 19 8.23 15.43 -16.98
N GLU A 20 7.45 15.54 -18.06
CA GLU A 20 6.01 15.32 -18.01
C GLU A 20 5.68 13.88 -17.57
N SER A 21 6.41 12.91 -18.10
CA SER A 21 6.26 11.50 -17.73
C SER A 21 6.57 11.28 -16.25
N PHE A 22 7.67 11.85 -15.75
CA PHE A 22 8.04 11.80 -14.35
C PHE A 22 6.99 12.49 -13.45
N ALA A 23 6.56 13.71 -13.79
CA ALA A 23 5.54 14.43 -13.05
C ALA A 23 4.22 13.66 -12.98
N ARG A 24 3.84 12.98 -14.08
CA ARG A 24 2.67 12.10 -14.11
C ARG A 24 2.86 10.89 -13.20
N LEU A 25 4.06 10.30 -13.15
CA LEU A 25 4.38 9.15 -12.29
C LEU A 25 4.19 9.47 -10.80
N ILE A 26 4.64 10.65 -10.37
CA ILE A 26 4.55 11.10 -8.98
C ILE A 26 3.27 11.90 -8.67
N SER A 27 2.28 11.87 -9.57
CA SER A 27 0.98 12.50 -9.31
C SER A 27 0.31 11.87 -8.09
N SER A 28 -0.44 12.67 -7.33
CA SER A 28 -1.16 12.23 -6.12
C SER A 28 -2.00 10.98 -6.37
N GLU A 29 -2.69 10.92 -7.50
CA GLU A 29 -3.53 9.77 -7.88
C GLU A 29 -2.70 8.49 -7.98
N ARG A 30 -1.55 8.53 -8.67
CA ARG A 30 -0.68 7.35 -8.83
C ARG A 30 0.01 6.96 -7.54
N LEU A 31 0.44 7.92 -6.72
CA LEU A 31 0.99 7.62 -5.40
C LEU A 31 -0.05 6.95 -4.50
N HIS A 32 -1.32 7.36 -4.60
CA HIS A 32 -2.42 6.71 -3.91
C HIS A 32 -2.62 5.26 -4.40
N GLN A 33 -2.59 5.02 -5.71
CA GLN A 33 -2.67 3.66 -6.25
C GLN A 33 -1.48 2.79 -5.84
N ALA A 34 -0.25 3.33 -5.86
CA ALA A 34 0.94 2.63 -5.40
C ALA A 34 0.84 2.23 -3.92
N ARG A 35 0.24 3.10 -3.09
CA ARG A 35 -0.05 2.79 -1.69
C ARG A 35 -1.05 1.64 -1.54
N HIS A 36 -2.07 1.56 -2.39
CA HIS A 36 -2.98 0.40 -2.43
C HIS A 36 -2.25 -0.88 -2.86
N THR A 37 -1.40 -0.81 -3.89
CA THR A 37 -0.58 -1.95 -4.33
C THR A 37 0.32 -2.47 -3.21
N TYR A 38 0.96 -1.56 -2.46
CA TYR A 38 1.77 -1.93 -1.30
C TYR A 38 0.95 -2.67 -0.23
N ALA A 39 -0.26 -2.20 0.07
CA ALA A 39 -1.15 -2.87 1.02
C ALA A 39 -1.50 -4.30 0.58
N SER A 40 -1.87 -4.48 -0.70
CA SER A 40 -2.20 -5.79 -1.25
C SER A 40 -1.03 -6.77 -1.16
N PHE A 41 0.21 -6.32 -1.43
CA PHE A 41 1.39 -7.17 -1.30
C PHE A 41 1.69 -7.57 0.14
N MET A 42 1.53 -6.65 1.09
CA MET A 42 1.73 -6.94 2.51
C MET A 42 0.71 -7.98 3.01
N ILE A 43 -0.54 -7.88 2.57
CA ILE A 43 -1.60 -8.85 2.92
C ILE A 43 -1.29 -10.21 2.30
N ALA A 44 -0.92 -10.25 1.01
CA ALA A 44 -0.55 -11.49 0.33
C ALA A 44 0.69 -12.17 0.95
N ALA A 45 1.61 -11.38 1.51
CA ALA A 45 2.77 -11.88 2.25
C ALA A 45 2.43 -12.38 3.68
N GLY A 46 1.16 -12.33 4.09
CA GLY A 46 0.71 -12.79 5.42
C GLY A 46 1.03 -11.81 6.55
N VAL A 47 1.33 -10.54 6.25
CA VAL A 47 1.59 -9.54 7.30
C VAL A 47 0.32 -9.27 8.09
N ASN A 48 0.43 -9.26 9.40
CA ASN A 48 -0.66 -8.94 10.31
C ASN A 48 -1.28 -7.56 10.03
N ALA A 49 -2.62 -7.47 10.05
CA ALA A 49 -3.38 -6.25 9.76
C ALA A 49 -3.01 -5.04 10.63
N LYS A 50 -2.65 -5.25 11.91
CA LYS A 50 -2.20 -4.17 12.79
C LYS A 50 -0.86 -3.61 12.35
N ALA A 51 0.09 -4.47 11.98
CA ALA A 51 1.39 -4.04 11.47
C ALA A 51 1.23 -3.26 10.15
N LEU A 52 0.41 -3.78 9.22
CA LEU A 52 0.06 -3.07 7.99
C LEU A 52 -0.50 -1.67 8.29
N SER A 53 -1.47 -1.57 9.20
CA SER A 53 -2.08 -0.30 9.61
C SER A 53 -1.05 0.71 10.12
N VAL A 54 -0.04 0.26 10.87
CA VAL A 54 1.04 1.11 11.40
C VAL A 54 1.99 1.55 10.28
N PHE A 55 2.44 0.64 9.41
CA PHE A 55 3.29 0.98 8.27
C PHE A 55 2.63 1.96 7.31
N MET A 56 1.32 1.82 7.12
CA MET A 56 0.54 2.74 6.31
C MET A 56 0.30 4.08 7.04
N GLY A 57 0.41 4.14 8.36
CA GLY A 57 0.09 5.33 9.14
C GLY A 57 -1.40 5.63 9.18
N HIS A 58 -2.25 4.59 9.18
CA HIS A 58 -3.69 4.78 9.36
C HIS A 58 -3.99 5.19 10.80
N SER A 59 -4.86 6.19 10.96
CA SER A 59 -5.30 6.70 12.26
C SER A 59 -6.05 5.66 13.10
N SER A 60 -6.62 4.64 12.46
CA SER A 60 -7.31 3.52 13.10
C SER A 60 -7.18 2.27 12.24
N ILE A 61 -7.16 1.10 12.90
CA ILE A 61 -7.19 -0.20 12.22
C ILE A 61 -8.49 -0.38 11.42
N LYS A 62 -9.58 0.31 11.79
CA LYS A 62 -10.84 0.29 11.05
C LYS A 62 -10.65 0.70 9.58
N VAL A 63 -9.81 1.72 9.31
CA VAL A 63 -9.50 2.16 7.94
C VAL A 63 -8.90 1.01 7.11
N THR A 64 -7.99 0.25 7.72
CA THR A 64 -7.36 -0.91 7.07
C THR A 64 -8.38 -2.01 6.75
N PHE A 65 -9.26 -2.34 7.70
CA PHE A 65 -10.26 -3.38 7.50
C PHE A 65 -11.37 -2.96 6.53
N ASP A 66 -11.82 -1.71 6.58
CA ASP A 66 -12.84 -1.20 5.65
C ASP A 66 -12.32 -1.21 4.20
N LEU A 67 -11.04 -0.87 3.99
CA LEU A 67 -10.44 -0.83 2.65
C LEU A 67 -9.98 -2.21 2.15
N TYR A 68 -9.39 -3.03 3.01
CA TYR A 68 -8.67 -4.24 2.59
C TYR A 68 -9.14 -5.53 3.26
N GLY A 69 -10.15 -5.50 4.13
CA GLY A 69 -10.62 -6.69 4.85
C GLY A 69 -11.02 -7.84 3.91
N HIS A 70 -11.55 -7.51 2.72
CA HIS A 70 -11.90 -8.48 1.69
C HIS A 70 -10.70 -9.23 1.06
N LEU A 71 -9.48 -8.74 1.26
CA LEU A 71 -8.24 -9.41 0.81
C LEU A 71 -7.64 -10.28 1.90
N MET A 72 -8.06 -10.11 3.15
CA MET A 72 -7.45 -10.81 4.27
C MET A 72 -7.88 -12.27 4.28
N PRO A 73 -6.95 -13.22 4.51
CA PRO A 73 -7.29 -14.62 4.66
C PRO A 73 -7.96 -14.88 6.02
N GLY A 74 -8.61 -16.02 6.15
CA GLY A 74 -9.27 -16.43 7.39
C GLY A 74 -10.79 -16.34 7.31
N THR A 75 -11.46 -17.35 7.88
CA THR A 75 -12.89 -17.30 8.18
C THR A 75 -13.13 -17.54 9.66
N GLU A 76 -14.32 -17.21 10.16
CA GLU A 76 -14.72 -17.52 11.54
C GLU A 76 -14.64 -19.04 11.82
N ALA A 77 -14.98 -19.86 10.83
CA ALA A 77 -14.89 -21.32 10.93
C ALA A 77 -13.44 -21.81 10.98
N GLU A 78 -12.55 -21.24 10.16
CA GLU A 78 -11.11 -21.54 10.21
C GLU A 78 -10.50 -21.12 11.55
N ALA A 79 -10.89 -19.95 12.08
CA ALA A 79 -10.45 -19.48 13.38
C ALA A 79 -10.90 -20.42 14.52
N ALA A 80 -12.13 -20.95 14.45
CA ALA A 80 -12.62 -21.95 15.41
C ALA A 80 -11.82 -23.25 15.33
N SER A 81 -11.60 -23.77 14.12
CA SER A 81 -10.82 -25.00 13.91
C SER A 81 -9.39 -24.88 14.45
N LEU A 82 -8.71 -23.75 14.19
CA LEU A 82 -7.36 -23.51 14.71
C LEU A 82 -7.31 -23.48 16.24
N LEU A 83 -8.37 -23.00 16.89
CA LEU A 83 -8.48 -22.99 18.34
C LEU A 83 -8.72 -24.39 18.90
N ASP A 84 -9.62 -25.16 18.28
CA ASP A 84 -9.89 -26.55 18.67
C ASP A 84 -8.60 -27.40 18.57
N ASP A 85 -7.89 -27.32 17.44
CA ASP A 85 -6.61 -28.01 17.21
C ASP A 85 -5.56 -27.64 18.29
N PHE A 86 -5.50 -26.36 18.68
CA PHE A 86 -4.58 -25.89 19.71
C PHE A 86 -4.91 -26.43 21.10
N LEU A 87 -6.20 -26.53 21.43
CA LEU A 87 -6.65 -27.06 22.72
C LEU A 87 -6.45 -28.57 22.81
N GLU A 88 -6.75 -29.31 21.74
CA GLU A 88 -6.57 -30.77 21.67
C GLU A 88 -5.09 -31.18 21.67
N GLY A 89 -4.20 -30.37 21.06
CA GLY A 89 -2.76 -30.61 21.07
C GLY A 89 -2.04 -30.20 22.36
N SER A 90 -2.77 -29.74 23.39
CA SER A 90 -2.21 -29.28 24.67
C SER A 90 -2.25 -30.30 25.81
N GLU A 91 -2.68 -31.54 25.52
CA GLU A 91 -2.62 -32.72 26.41
C GLU A 91 -1.39 -33.60 26.16
#